data_AF-A0A3D5KUV2-F1
#
_entry.id   AF-A0A3D5KUV2-F1
#
_cell.length_a   1.000
_cell.length_b   1.000
_cell.length_c   1.000
_cell.angle_alpha   90.00
_cell.angle_beta   90.00
_cell.angle_gamma   90.00
#
_symmetry.space_group_name_H-M   'P 1'
#
loop_
_entity.id
_entity.type
_entity.pdbx_description
1 polymer ?
#
loop_
_entity_poly.entity_id
_entity_poly.type
_entity_poly.pdbx_seq_one_letter_code
_entity_poly.pdbx_strand_id
1 'polypeptide(L)'
;MLCASLAFFPFCVSVSLAQTDSLKKADQYYKDGMDAFNYEHRNRAIVLFKRAILANPNYAAAHLMAGKSIMSTMKKNQALTYFKKAYALDSKVDEDILFYIGQAYHYAEEFDSALMYYDQYNFKLSHMLAFERSMKVNEVNRKIFECRNAKVFKANAVQVTIENLSKAVNSEYPDYAPNISADESLLVFTTRRPDTNGNNNLAEDQEF
;
A
#
# COMPACT_ATOMS: atom_id res chain seq x y z
N MET A 1 -4.64 54.40 47.00
CA MET A 1 -5.56 53.71 46.08
C MET A 1 -4.83 53.50 44.76
N LEU A 2 -4.45 52.26 44.45
CA LEU A 2 -4.11 51.80 43.09
C LEU A 2 -4.02 50.28 43.14
N CYS A 3 -5.14 49.62 42.79
CA CYS A 3 -5.20 48.19 42.54
C CYS A 3 -4.57 47.90 41.18
N ALA A 4 -3.50 47.10 41.15
CA ALA A 4 -2.98 46.52 39.93
C ALA A 4 -3.70 45.20 39.66
N SER A 5 -4.56 45.19 38.65
CA SER A 5 -5.34 44.05 38.20
C SER A 5 -4.42 43.05 37.47
N LEU A 6 -4.28 41.85 38.03
CA LEU A 6 -3.69 40.69 37.35
C LEU A 6 -4.64 40.21 36.24
N ALA A 7 -4.23 40.38 34.98
CA ALA A 7 -4.90 39.78 33.84
C ALA A 7 -4.52 38.30 33.73
N PHE A 8 -5.46 37.42 34.09
CA PHE A 8 -5.34 35.98 33.93
C PHE A 8 -5.65 35.62 32.46
N PHE A 9 -4.66 35.09 31.72
CA PHE A 9 -4.78 34.71 30.31
C PHE A 9 -5.48 33.33 30.19
N PRO A 10 -6.73 33.22 29.70
CA PRO A 10 -7.47 31.94 29.68
C PRO A 10 -7.27 31.17 28.37
N PHE A 11 -6.06 31.18 27.79
CA PHE A 11 -5.84 30.64 26.43
C PHE A 11 -5.37 29.18 26.40
N CYS A 12 -5.05 28.57 27.55
CA CYS A 12 -4.42 27.24 27.58
C CYS A 12 -5.41 26.05 27.62
N VAL A 13 -6.66 26.26 28.09
CA VAL A 13 -7.60 25.15 28.35
C VAL A 13 -8.35 24.70 27.09
N SER A 14 -8.70 25.62 26.19
CA SER A 14 -9.47 25.32 24.97
C SER A 14 -8.69 24.52 23.93
N VAL A 15 -7.38 24.78 23.79
CA VAL A 15 -6.48 24.06 22.88
C VAL A 15 -6.33 22.59 23.29
N SER A 16 -6.23 22.32 24.60
CA SER A 16 -6.10 20.96 25.13
C SER A 16 -7.33 20.10 24.83
N LEU A 17 -8.54 20.66 24.96
CA LEU A 17 -9.79 19.92 24.68
C LEU A 17 -9.94 19.63 23.17
N ALA A 18 -9.68 20.62 22.32
CA ALA A 18 -9.73 20.42 20.87
C ALA A 18 -8.73 19.37 20.37
N GLN A 19 -7.53 19.34 20.95
CA GLN A 19 -6.53 18.32 20.65
C GLN A 19 -7.00 16.93 21.08
N THR A 20 -7.59 16.78 22.26
CA THR A 20 -8.12 15.49 22.73
C THR A 20 -9.26 14.97 21.86
N ASP A 21 -10.13 15.84 21.36
CA ASP A 21 -11.22 15.45 20.47
C ASP A 21 -10.71 15.04 19.09
N SER A 22 -9.66 15.70 18.59
CA SER A 22 -9.00 15.30 17.33
C SER A 22 -8.37 13.92 17.43
N LEU A 23 -7.70 13.60 18.54
CA LEU A 23 -7.10 12.28 18.76
C LEU A 23 -8.16 11.17 18.84
N LYS A 24 -9.26 11.41 19.56
CA LYS A 24 -10.38 10.44 19.60
C LYS A 24 -10.98 10.18 18.23
N LYS A 25 -11.14 11.23 17.40
CA LYS A 25 -11.59 11.08 16.01
C LYS A 25 -10.60 10.27 15.18
N ALA A 26 -9.29 10.49 15.37
CA ALA A 26 -8.27 9.72 14.68
C ALA A 26 -8.37 8.22 15.02
N ASP A 27 -8.53 7.89 16.31
CA ASP A 27 -8.71 6.51 16.77
C ASP A 27 -9.98 5.87 16.19
N GLN A 28 -11.08 6.63 16.11
CA GLN A 28 -12.32 6.13 15.51
C GLN A 28 -12.13 5.84 14.02
N TYR A 29 -11.57 6.77 13.25
CA TYR A 29 -11.29 6.55 11.83
C TYR A 29 -10.33 5.39 11.60
N TYR A 30 -9.35 5.20 12.50
CA TYR A 30 -8.45 4.07 12.43
C TYR A 30 -9.20 2.74 12.64
N LYS A 31 -10.05 2.65 13.66
CA LYS A 31 -10.89 1.46 13.93
C LYS A 31 -11.80 1.13 12.74
N ASP A 32 -12.54 2.13 12.24
CA ASP A 32 -13.39 1.95 11.06
C ASP A 32 -12.57 1.49 9.84
N GLY A 33 -11.36 2.03 9.70
CA GLY A 33 -10.42 1.65 8.64
C GLY A 33 -9.95 0.20 8.76
N MET A 34 -9.68 -0.26 9.98
CA MET A 34 -9.34 -1.66 10.28
C MET A 34 -10.51 -2.59 9.95
N ASP A 35 -11.74 -2.21 10.31
CA ASP A 35 -12.94 -3.01 10.00
C ASP A 35 -13.17 -3.10 8.47
N ALA A 36 -12.83 -2.03 7.74
CA ALA A 36 -12.88 -2.01 6.28
C ALA A 36 -11.64 -2.63 5.61
N PHE A 37 -10.58 -3.01 6.34
CA PHE A 37 -9.33 -3.56 5.79
C PHE A 37 -9.46 -5.04 5.39
N ASN A 38 -10.62 -5.46 4.90
CA ASN A 38 -10.81 -6.74 4.26
C ASN A 38 -10.60 -6.61 2.74
N TYR A 39 -10.37 -7.73 2.05
CA TYR A 39 -10.07 -7.74 0.62
C TYR A 39 -11.10 -6.96 -0.22
N GLU A 40 -12.37 -7.01 0.15
CA GLU A 40 -13.49 -6.39 -0.57
C GLU A 40 -13.58 -4.86 -0.44
N HIS A 41 -12.90 -4.25 0.55
CA HIS A 41 -13.12 -2.84 0.92
C HIS A 41 -11.83 -2.02 1.07
N ARG A 42 -10.75 -2.42 0.39
CA ARG A 42 -9.43 -1.76 0.44
C ARG A 42 -9.50 -0.25 0.17
N ASN A 43 -10.27 0.17 -0.85
CA ASN A 43 -10.40 1.59 -1.20
C ASN A 43 -11.05 2.42 -0.08
N ARG A 44 -12.04 1.84 0.61
CA ARG A 44 -12.69 2.47 1.77
C ARG A 44 -11.71 2.56 2.95
N ALA A 45 -10.94 1.51 3.20
CA ALA A 45 -9.90 1.52 4.24
C ALA A 45 -8.87 2.63 4.03
N ILE A 46 -8.41 2.84 2.79
CA ILE A 46 -7.48 3.95 2.44
C ILE A 46 -8.06 5.30 2.86
N VAL A 47 -9.32 5.57 2.55
CA VAL A 47 -9.98 6.85 2.90
C VAL A 47 -10.03 7.03 4.41
N LEU A 48 -10.38 5.98 5.15
CA LEU A 48 -10.50 6.02 6.62
C LEU A 48 -9.14 6.22 7.29
N PHE A 49 -8.09 5.48 6.87
CA PHE A 49 -6.74 5.70 7.40
C PHE A 49 -6.21 7.10 7.07
N LYS A 50 -6.50 7.66 5.89
CA LYS A 50 -6.16 9.05 5.57
C LYS A 50 -6.88 10.05 6.48
N ARG A 51 -8.15 9.82 6.82
CA ARG A 51 -8.87 10.66 7.80
C ARG A 51 -8.26 10.55 9.20
N ALA A 52 -7.84 9.34 9.61
CA ALA A 52 -7.11 9.16 10.86
C ALA A 52 -5.80 9.96 10.88
N ILE A 53 -5.03 9.93 9.79
CA ILE A 53 -3.79 10.71 9.62
C ILE A 53 -4.06 12.22 9.63
N LEU A 54 -5.14 12.69 9.01
CA LEU A 54 -5.50 14.12 9.03
C LEU A 54 -5.84 14.60 10.45
N ALA A 55 -6.53 13.76 11.23
CA ALA A 55 -6.89 14.07 12.62
C ALA A 55 -5.69 13.91 13.58
N ASN A 56 -4.76 12.99 13.29
CA ASN A 56 -3.50 12.82 13.99
C ASN A 56 -2.33 12.52 13.02
N PRO A 57 -1.57 13.54 12.58
CA PRO A 57 -0.47 13.35 11.63
C PRO A 57 0.68 12.48 12.13
N ASN A 58 0.77 12.27 13.46
CA ASN A 58 1.80 11.47 14.11
C ASN A 58 1.32 10.05 14.46
N TYR A 59 0.20 9.61 13.90
CA TYR A 59 -0.32 8.27 14.13
C TYR A 59 0.41 7.22 13.27
N ALA A 60 1.52 6.67 13.79
CA ALA A 60 2.38 5.73 13.07
C ALA A 60 1.61 4.53 12.49
N ALA A 61 0.73 3.90 13.27
CA ALA A 61 -0.07 2.76 12.83
C ALA A 61 -1.04 3.13 11.68
N ALA A 62 -1.66 4.31 11.70
CA ALA A 62 -2.51 4.76 10.61
C ALA A 62 -1.73 4.97 9.31
N HIS A 63 -0.52 5.52 9.38
CA HIS A 63 0.38 5.61 8.23
C HIS A 63 0.77 4.23 7.70
N LEU A 64 1.15 3.30 8.57
CA LEU A 64 1.46 1.92 8.20
C LEU A 64 0.28 1.27 7.45
N MET A 65 -0.93 1.35 8.02
CA MET A 65 -2.12 0.72 7.44
C MET A 65 -2.58 1.40 6.15
N ALA A 66 -2.43 2.72 6.02
CA ALA A 66 -2.63 3.42 4.76
C ALA A 66 -1.68 2.89 3.67
N GLY A 67 -0.38 2.74 3.99
CA GLY A 67 0.61 2.15 3.09
C GLY A 67 0.25 0.73 2.68
N LYS A 68 -0.05 -0.15 3.65
CA LYS A 68 -0.49 -1.55 3.40
C LYS A 68 -1.72 -1.62 2.49
N SER A 69 -2.68 -0.71 2.70
CA SER A 69 -3.88 -0.64 1.86
C SER A 69 -3.56 -0.19 0.43
N ILE A 70 -2.72 0.84 0.26
CA ILE A 70 -2.29 1.33 -1.05
C ILE A 70 -1.51 0.26 -1.83
N MET A 71 -0.73 -0.58 -1.15
CA MET A 71 0.01 -1.69 -1.78
C MET A 71 -0.87 -2.74 -2.47
N SER A 72 -2.16 -2.80 -2.13
CA SER A 72 -3.14 -3.67 -2.81
C SER A 72 -3.74 -3.04 -4.08
N THR A 73 -3.47 -1.77 -4.34
CA THR A 73 -3.99 -1.04 -5.51
C THR A 73 -2.97 -0.99 -6.64
N MET A 74 -3.34 -0.44 -7.79
CA MET A 74 -2.40 -0.16 -8.89
C MET A 74 -1.39 0.95 -8.55
N LYS A 75 -1.64 1.77 -7.53
CA LYS A 75 -0.83 2.94 -7.15
C LYS A 75 0.21 2.62 -6.08
N LYS A 76 0.85 1.45 -6.15
CA LYS A 76 1.72 0.90 -5.10
C LYS A 76 2.88 1.82 -4.74
N ASN A 77 3.43 2.53 -5.72
CA ASN A 77 4.48 3.53 -5.51
C ASN A 77 4.09 4.64 -4.50
N GLN A 78 2.81 4.97 -4.37
CA GLN A 78 2.34 5.99 -3.41
C GLN A 78 2.46 5.54 -1.95
N ALA A 79 2.59 4.23 -1.68
CA ALA A 79 2.73 3.71 -0.32
C ALA A 79 4.03 4.16 0.36
N LEU A 80 5.06 4.51 -0.44
CA LEU A 80 6.39 4.88 0.05
C LEU A 80 6.35 6.02 1.09
N THR A 81 5.59 7.07 0.80
CA THR A 81 5.47 8.24 1.68
C THR A 81 4.90 7.85 3.04
N TYR A 82 3.89 6.98 3.06
CA TYR A 82 3.24 6.53 4.29
C TYR A 82 4.15 5.61 5.10
N PHE A 83 4.81 4.63 4.47
CA PHE A 83 5.74 3.75 5.20
C PHE A 83 6.95 4.51 5.77
N LYS A 84 7.54 5.44 5.01
CA LYS A 84 8.62 6.29 5.52
C LYS A 84 8.17 7.12 6.72
N LYS A 85 6.95 7.68 6.67
CA LYS A 85 6.40 8.46 7.77
C LYS A 85 6.10 7.58 8.99
N ALA A 86 5.53 6.40 8.80
CA ALA A 86 5.29 5.43 9.87
C ALA A 86 6.59 5.06 10.58
N TYR A 87 7.63 4.69 9.81
CA TYR A 87 8.95 4.33 10.34
C TYR A 87 9.65 5.48 11.06
N ALA A 88 9.53 6.70 10.56
CA ALA A 88 10.11 7.88 11.19
C ALA A 88 9.41 8.25 12.52
N LEU A 89 8.12 7.96 12.63
CA LEU A 89 7.35 8.18 13.87
C LEU A 89 7.61 7.09 14.90
N ASP A 90 7.64 5.83 14.45
CA ASP A 90 7.95 4.68 15.28
C ASP A 90 8.62 3.59 14.42
N SER A 91 9.92 3.38 14.65
CA SER A 91 10.70 2.39 13.91
C SER A 91 10.34 0.94 14.24
N LYS A 92 9.54 0.72 15.31
CA LYS A 92 9.05 -0.57 15.78
C LYS A 92 7.55 -0.75 15.53
N VAL A 93 6.90 0.18 14.81
CA VAL A 93 5.46 0.15 14.52
C VAL A 93 5.01 -1.16 13.87
N ASP A 94 5.89 -1.76 13.08
CA ASP A 94 5.69 -3.06 12.46
C ASP A 94 7.05 -3.75 12.34
N GLU A 95 7.09 -5.05 12.59
CA GLU A 95 8.32 -5.83 12.46
C GLU A 95 8.86 -5.86 11.03
N ASP A 96 8.00 -5.72 10.03
CA ASP A 96 8.30 -5.81 8.61
C ASP A 96 8.35 -4.43 7.93
N ILE A 97 8.37 -3.33 8.71
CA ILE A 97 8.37 -1.97 8.15
C ILE A 97 9.51 -1.71 7.15
N LEU A 98 10.71 -2.24 7.39
CA LEU A 98 11.84 -2.11 6.46
C LEU A 98 11.58 -2.86 5.14
N PHE A 99 10.95 -4.03 5.22
CA PHE A 99 10.55 -4.79 4.04
C PHE A 99 9.49 -4.04 3.22
N TYR A 100 8.49 -3.45 3.87
CA TYR A 100 7.47 -2.66 3.19
C TYR A 100 8.04 -1.38 2.53
N ILE A 101 9.00 -0.71 3.17
CA ILE A 101 9.71 0.41 2.55
C ILE A 101 10.50 -0.06 1.31
N GLY A 102 11.21 -1.19 1.41
CA GLY A 102 11.91 -1.80 0.28
C GLY A 102 10.97 -2.11 -0.88
N GLN A 103 9.80 -2.71 -0.60
CA GLN A 103 8.76 -2.96 -1.61
C GLN A 103 8.22 -1.66 -2.24
N ALA A 104 8.02 -0.62 -1.45
CA ALA A 104 7.53 0.64 -1.99
C ALA A 104 8.55 1.34 -2.90
N TYR A 105 9.84 1.31 -2.56
CA TYR A 105 10.90 1.76 -3.48
C TYR A 105 10.99 0.88 -4.74
N HIS A 106 10.82 -0.43 -4.59
CA HIS A 106 10.80 -1.37 -5.73
C HIS A 106 9.69 -1.00 -6.72
N TYR A 107 8.46 -0.78 -6.24
CA TYR A 107 7.35 -0.33 -7.09
C TYR A 107 7.49 1.11 -7.61
N ALA A 108 8.34 1.92 -6.98
CA ALA A 108 8.73 3.23 -7.50
C ALA A 108 9.89 3.15 -8.51
N GLU A 109 10.37 1.94 -8.84
CA GLU A 109 11.55 1.67 -9.68
C GLU A 109 12.87 2.25 -9.17
N GLU A 110 12.92 2.60 -7.89
CA GLU A 110 14.09 3.09 -7.19
C GLU A 110 14.89 1.90 -6.63
N PHE A 111 15.40 1.06 -7.53
CA PHE A 111 15.90 -0.27 -7.19
C PHE A 111 17.09 -0.27 -6.23
N ASP A 112 17.96 0.75 -6.28
CA ASP A 112 19.09 0.86 -5.34
C ASP A 112 18.62 1.13 -3.91
N SER A 113 17.63 2.01 -3.75
CA SER A 113 17.00 2.25 -2.45
C SER A 113 16.26 0.99 -1.97
N ALA A 114 15.55 0.30 -2.86
CA ALA A 114 14.86 -0.95 -2.54
C ALA A 114 15.84 -2.01 -1.99
N LEU A 115 16.95 -2.23 -2.69
CA LEU A 115 18.01 -3.16 -2.28
C LEU A 115 18.58 -2.81 -0.90
N MET A 116 18.88 -1.53 -0.65
CA MET A 116 19.38 -1.07 0.65
C MET A 116 18.43 -1.43 1.80
N TYR A 117 17.12 -1.18 1.64
CA TYR A 117 16.13 -1.49 2.69
C TYR A 117 15.89 -2.99 2.85
N TYR A 118 15.94 -3.76 1.76
CA TYR A 118 15.87 -5.22 1.84
C TYR A 118 17.09 -5.82 2.53
N ASP A 119 18.29 -5.28 2.31
CA ASP A 119 19.51 -5.72 2.99
C ASP A 119 19.46 -5.39 4.48
N GLN A 120 18.96 -4.21 4.86
CA GLN A 120 18.72 -3.86 6.27
C GLN A 120 17.69 -4.80 6.92
N TYR A 121 16.64 -5.16 6.19
CA TYR A 121 15.66 -6.13 6.67
C TYR A 121 16.27 -7.53 6.83
N ASN A 122 17.08 -7.99 5.86
CA ASN A 122 17.82 -9.26 5.96
C ASN A 122 18.76 -9.29 7.16
N PHE A 123 19.46 -8.18 7.42
CA PHE A 123 20.29 -8.03 8.62
C PHE A 123 19.44 -8.16 9.89
N LYS A 124 18.29 -7.50 9.97
CA LYS A 124 17.34 -7.66 11.09
C LYS A 124 16.88 -9.12 11.25
N LEU A 125 16.50 -9.78 10.15
CA LEU A 125 16.09 -11.19 10.16
C LEU A 125 17.21 -12.14 10.64
N SER A 126 18.49 -11.79 10.41
CA SER A 126 19.61 -12.60 10.87
C SER A 126 19.73 -12.67 12.40
N HIS A 127 19.11 -11.73 13.11
CA HIS A 127 19.05 -11.68 14.56
C HIS A 127 17.72 -12.22 15.14
N MET A 128 16.80 -12.71 14.29
CA MET A 128 15.55 -13.34 14.72
C MET A 128 15.72 -14.84 14.97
N LEU A 129 14.72 -15.46 15.61
CA LEU A 129 14.68 -16.91 15.79
C LEU A 129 14.67 -17.63 14.44
N ALA A 130 15.32 -18.79 14.37
CA ALA A 130 15.50 -19.54 13.12
C ALA A 130 14.18 -19.84 12.39
N PHE A 131 13.12 -20.15 13.15
CA PHE A 131 11.78 -20.40 12.61
C PHE A 131 11.19 -19.15 11.93
N GLU A 132 11.14 -18.01 12.62
CA GLU A 132 10.63 -16.75 12.07
C GLU A 132 11.42 -16.31 10.83
N ARG A 133 12.75 -16.42 10.90
CA ARG A 133 13.63 -16.15 9.77
C ARG A 133 13.30 -17.03 8.56
N SER A 134 13.10 -18.33 8.76
CA SER A 134 12.83 -19.28 7.65
C SER A 134 11.55 -18.96 6.87
N MET A 135 10.56 -18.35 7.54
CA MET A 135 9.30 -17.96 6.91
C MET A 135 9.44 -16.72 6.02
N LYS A 136 10.37 -15.82 6.35
CA LYS A 136 10.47 -14.48 5.75
C LYS A 136 11.64 -14.32 4.78
N VAL A 137 12.75 -15.03 5.01
CA VAL A 137 14.01 -14.82 4.29
C VAL A 137 13.89 -15.10 2.77
N ASN A 138 13.09 -16.09 2.38
CA ASN A 138 12.92 -16.42 0.97
C ASN A 138 12.20 -15.31 0.21
N GLU A 139 11.22 -14.66 0.84
CA GLU A 139 10.47 -13.56 0.22
C GLU A 139 11.37 -12.34 -0.04
N VAL A 140 12.12 -11.89 0.97
CA VAL A 140 13.04 -10.75 0.79
C VAL A 140 14.14 -11.06 -0.23
N ASN A 141 14.71 -12.27 -0.21
CA ASN A 141 15.73 -12.67 -1.18
C ASN A 141 15.17 -12.69 -2.62
N ARG A 142 13.91 -13.11 -2.78
CA ARG A 142 13.23 -13.03 -4.07
C ARG A 142 13.09 -11.57 -4.53
N LYS A 143 12.73 -10.65 -3.64
CA LYS A 143 12.63 -9.22 -3.98
C LYS A 143 13.97 -8.58 -4.32
N ILE A 144 15.04 -8.96 -3.63
CA ILE A 144 16.41 -8.55 -3.98
C ILE A 144 16.79 -9.04 -5.39
N PHE A 145 16.50 -10.31 -5.70
CA PHE A 145 16.74 -10.88 -7.03
C PHE A 145 15.95 -10.14 -8.12
N GLU A 146 14.66 -9.87 -7.88
CA GLU A 146 13.81 -9.10 -8.79
C GLU A 146 14.37 -7.69 -9.04
N CYS A 147 14.79 -6.96 -8.00
CA CYS A 147 15.40 -5.64 -8.15
C CYS A 147 16.70 -5.69 -8.98
N ARG A 148 17.57 -6.68 -8.75
CA ARG A 148 18.81 -6.83 -9.51
C ARG A 148 18.53 -7.11 -10.99
N ASN A 149 17.58 -7.98 -11.29
CA ASN A 149 17.16 -8.24 -12.67
C ASN A 149 16.53 -7.00 -13.31
N ALA A 150 15.68 -6.27 -12.58
CA ALA A 150 15.03 -5.06 -13.07
C ALA A 150 16.08 -4.00 -13.47
N LYS A 151 17.16 -3.85 -12.70
CA LYS A 151 18.29 -2.99 -13.09
C LYS A 151 18.93 -3.42 -14.41
N VAL A 152 19.15 -4.72 -14.61
CA VAL A 152 19.71 -5.25 -15.86
C VAL A 152 18.77 -5.00 -17.03
N PHE A 153 17.47 -5.26 -16.88
CA PHE A 153 16.49 -5.01 -17.95
C PHE A 153 16.30 -3.52 -18.26
N LYS A 154 16.35 -2.65 -17.24
CA LYS A 154 16.28 -1.20 -17.44
C LYS A 154 17.51 -0.65 -18.15
N ALA A 155 18.69 -1.20 -17.88
CA ALA A 155 19.92 -0.83 -18.58
C ALA A 155 19.98 -1.39 -20.01
N ASN A 156 19.38 -2.56 -20.24
CA ASN A 156 19.36 -3.25 -21.53
C ASN A 156 17.94 -3.32 -22.07
N ALA A 157 17.26 -2.18 -22.12
CA ALA A 157 15.86 -2.12 -22.56
C ALA A 157 15.75 -2.59 -24.01
N VAL A 158 14.97 -3.64 -24.25
CA VAL A 158 14.63 -4.09 -25.60
C VAL A 158 13.49 -3.22 -26.11
N GLN A 159 13.59 -2.79 -27.36
CA GLN A 159 12.48 -2.09 -28.00
C GLN A 159 11.33 -3.06 -28.23
N VAL A 160 10.22 -2.83 -27.54
CA VAL A 160 9.00 -3.61 -27.66
C VAL A 160 7.88 -2.67 -28.08
N THR A 161 7.09 -3.10 -29.06
CA THR A 161 5.83 -2.43 -29.40
C THR A 161 4.71 -3.16 -28.70
N ILE A 162 3.95 -2.44 -27.88
CA ILE A 162 2.74 -2.97 -27.25
C ILE A 162 1.54 -2.49 -28.08
N GLU A 163 0.90 -3.42 -28.76
CA GLU A 163 -0.29 -3.14 -29.56
C GLU A 163 -1.51 -3.82 -28.94
N ASN A 164 -2.65 -3.14 -29.06
CA ASN A 164 -3.93 -3.76 -28.75
C ASN A 164 -4.23 -4.80 -29.84
N LEU A 165 -4.57 -6.03 -29.45
CA LEU A 165 -4.76 -7.11 -30.41
C LEU A 165 -5.98 -6.86 -31.29
N SER A 166 -7.16 -6.73 -30.68
CA SER A 166 -8.41 -6.34 -31.33
C SER A 166 -9.49 -6.11 -30.26
N LYS A 167 -10.61 -5.51 -30.66
CA LYS A 167 -11.81 -5.40 -29.79
C LYS A 167 -12.39 -6.75 -29.35
N ALA A 168 -12.03 -7.85 -30.02
CA ALA A 168 -12.45 -9.19 -29.60
C ALA A 168 -11.68 -9.67 -28.36
N VAL A 169 -10.46 -9.15 -28.13
CA VAL A 169 -9.60 -9.55 -27.01
C VAL A 169 -9.52 -8.46 -25.96
N ASN A 170 -9.28 -7.21 -26.35
CA ASN A 170 -9.14 -6.09 -25.41
C ASN A 170 -10.46 -5.32 -25.29
N SER A 171 -10.98 -5.20 -24.06
CA SER A 171 -12.19 -4.44 -23.75
C SER A 171 -12.04 -3.66 -22.44
N GLU A 172 -13.02 -2.82 -22.12
CA GLU A 172 -13.11 -2.17 -20.81
C GLU A 172 -13.60 -3.11 -19.70
N TYR A 173 -14.18 -4.25 -20.07
CA TYR A 173 -14.74 -5.22 -19.13
C TYR A 173 -13.67 -6.18 -18.59
N PRO A 174 -13.83 -6.67 -17.36
CA PRO A 174 -12.90 -7.63 -16.77
C PRO A 174 -12.85 -8.97 -17.53
N ASP A 175 -11.63 -9.39 -17.85
CA ASP A 175 -11.31 -10.68 -18.47
C ASP A 175 -10.38 -11.47 -17.51
N TYR A 176 -10.65 -12.77 -17.34
CA TYR A 176 -9.99 -13.62 -16.35
C TYR A 176 -9.39 -14.89 -16.95
N ALA A 177 -8.43 -15.45 -16.21
CA ALA A 177 -7.80 -16.73 -16.48
C ALA A 177 -7.38 -16.94 -17.95
N PRO A 178 -6.63 -15.99 -18.57
CA PRO A 178 -6.15 -16.18 -19.93
C PRO A 178 -5.18 -17.37 -19.99
N ASN A 179 -5.37 -18.23 -20.98
CA ASN A 179 -4.52 -19.38 -21.29
C ASN A 179 -4.14 -19.33 -22.77
N ILE A 180 -2.85 -19.51 -23.05
CA ILE A 180 -2.30 -19.50 -24.40
C ILE A 180 -1.80 -20.91 -24.73
N SER A 181 -2.07 -21.41 -25.94
CA SER A 181 -1.53 -22.68 -26.42
C SER A 181 0.00 -22.63 -26.54
N ALA A 182 0.68 -23.78 -26.51
CA ALA A 182 2.14 -23.83 -26.54
C ALA A 182 2.77 -23.24 -27.81
N ASP A 183 2.03 -23.24 -28.92
CA ASP A 183 2.40 -22.65 -30.21
C ASP A 183 1.91 -21.20 -30.37
N GLU A 184 1.35 -20.61 -29.30
CA GLU A 184 0.85 -19.24 -29.24
C GLU A 184 -0.29 -18.92 -30.23
N SER A 185 -0.95 -19.94 -30.79
CA SER A 185 -1.99 -19.77 -31.82
C SER A 185 -3.42 -19.61 -31.26
N LEU A 186 -3.67 -20.00 -30.01
CA LEU A 186 -4.98 -19.93 -29.36
C LEU A 186 -4.88 -19.24 -27.99
N LEU A 187 -5.70 -18.20 -27.79
CA LEU A 187 -5.94 -17.58 -26.49
C LEU A 187 -7.37 -17.87 -26.03
N VAL A 188 -7.50 -18.49 -24.85
CA VAL A 188 -8.79 -18.74 -24.18
C VAL A 188 -8.83 -17.95 -22.89
N PHE A 189 -9.91 -17.21 -22.65
CA PHE A 189 -10.14 -16.46 -21.42
C PHE A 189 -11.63 -16.44 -21.09
N THR A 190 -11.98 -16.16 -19.84
CA THR A 190 -13.36 -15.91 -19.43
C THR A 190 -13.61 -14.42 -19.40
N THR A 191 -14.76 -13.97 -19.90
CA THR A 191 -15.09 -12.56 -20.04
C THR A 191 -16.42 -12.22 -19.39
N ARG A 192 -16.50 -11.05 -18.76
CA ARG A 192 -17.75 -10.51 -18.17
C ARG A 192 -18.45 -9.49 -19.06
N ARG A 193 -18.10 -9.45 -20.36
CA ARG A 193 -18.79 -8.59 -21.31
C ARG A 193 -20.28 -8.93 -21.39
N PRO A 194 -21.17 -7.93 -21.43
CA PRO A 194 -22.61 -8.17 -21.40
C PRO A 194 -23.14 -8.75 -22.72
N ASP A 195 -22.51 -8.46 -23.85
CA ASP A 195 -22.94 -8.92 -25.18
C ASP A 195 -22.73 -10.43 -25.40
N THR A 196 -21.78 -11.04 -24.70
CA THR A 196 -21.50 -12.48 -24.77
C THR A 196 -22.17 -13.30 -23.66
N ASN A 197 -22.90 -12.66 -22.75
CA ASN A 197 -23.44 -13.31 -21.55
C ASN A 197 -24.95 -13.04 -21.36
N GLY A 198 -25.68 -14.01 -20.80
CA GLY A 198 -27.14 -13.89 -20.60
C GLY A 198 -27.59 -12.98 -19.45
N ASN A 199 -26.67 -12.42 -18.66
CA ASN A 199 -26.96 -11.51 -17.56
C ASN A 199 -26.28 -10.16 -17.79
N ASN A 200 -27.06 -9.13 -18.08
CA ASN A 200 -26.57 -7.79 -18.41
C ASN A 200 -25.90 -7.05 -17.23
N ASN A 201 -26.06 -7.54 -16.00
CA ASN A 201 -25.45 -6.94 -14.80
C ASN A 201 -24.11 -7.59 -14.42
N LEU A 202 -23.60 -8.53 -15.24
CA LEU A 202 -22.36 -9.26 -14.96
C LEU A 202 -21.11 -8.38 -14.87
N ALA A 203 -21.13 -7.18 -15.44
CA ALA A 203 -19.98 -6.29 -15.32
C ALA A 203 -19.88 -5.67 -13.92
N GLU A 204 -20.99 -5.52 -13.19
CA GLU A 204 -21.06 -4.74 -11.94
C GLU A 204 -21.24 -5.62 -10.68
N ASP A 205 -21.77 -6.84 -10.80
CA ASP A 205 -21.90 -7.74 -9.65
C ASP A 205 -20.55 -8.39 -9.31
N GLN A 206 -20.08 -8.33 -8.06
CA GLN A 206 -18.81 -8.95 -7.63
C GLN A 206 -17.53 -8.39 -8.30
N GLU A 207 -17.45 -7.10 -8.62
CA GLU A 207 -16.14 -6.47 -8.85
C GLU A 207 -15.36 -6.42 -7.52
N PHE A 208 -14.29 -7.21 -7.43
CA PHE A 208 -13.43 -7.36 -6.25
C PHE A 208 -12.28 -6.34 -6.23
#